data_AF-A0A7S0J410-F1
#
_entry.id   AF-A0A7S0J410-F1
#
_cell.length_a   1.000
_cell.length_b   1.000
_cell.length_c   1.000
_cell.angle_alpha   90.00
_cell.angle_beta   90.00
_cell.angle_gamma   90.00
#
_symmetry.space_group_name_H-M   'P 1'
#
loop_
_entity.id
_entity.type
_entity.pdbx_description
1 polymer ?
#
loop_
_entity_poly.entity_id
_entity_poly.type
_entity_poly.pdbx_seq_one_letter_code
_entity_poly.pdbx_strand_id
1 'polypeptide(L)'
;SFRHCDIGFGLATSGFNQTAPDVPGHTLCHKPWMVVGWIAWAVSAASSCEDAGPWPCAEEGCPTPTISCSSLSKTCEHRFSDVWKSPPEGFADRFIYDSCPVTCGRCPPSSGGRAEDVRADDVCVSWRQTSDCSASGKRQPQKDVGCNVRVRNGWSGYCECRGGVRAGDSNCQHDEFTCQDMCVKQWAWLREQRQQRQSSSEKEEAFDADGNLIKLYKRGKGFYVMGNTELALRHFREALKLDPEHQECKADYKQAKKLQKLLDKIEGVMGKEVEGKGRQKQLEREDQYEEARTLLTQALELLPPSVYRASLYRDLCICNTKMRRPEDALKVCQKHSEHDSESAASNLLLAEAKLLNEHFEDAIALYRKVLEQDENSKEARSGLQQAERLLKRSKEEDYYKVLQVSRSASSREIKKAYHRLAVEYHPDKNPDDRDGAEAKFKAVASAYEVLSDEDKRVKYDAGEDITANPEQQQQGGGGWMHHGNQHVHVHFQ
;
A
#
# COMPACT_ATOMS: atom_id res chain seq x y z
N SER A 1 11.39 43.56 28.83
CA SER A 1 12.49 42.70 29.36
C SER A 1 12.46 41.39 28.58
N PHE A 2 13.41 41.15 27.69
CA PHE A 2 14.63 40.34 27.92
C PHE A 2 14.34 38.83 28.03
N ARG A 3 15.06 37.93 27.34
CA ARG A 3 16.20 38.07 26.41
C ARG A 3 16.30 36.84 25.47
N HIS A 4 17.07 36.95 24.38
CA HIS A 4 17.42 35.88 23.43
C HIS A 4 18.08 34.64 24.06
N CYS A 5 18.12 33.53 23.31
CA CYS A 5 19.40 32.91 22.93
C CYS A 5 19.31 32.24 21.53
N ASP A 6 20.28 32.56 20.68
CA ASP A 6 20.57 31.94 19.37
C ASP A 6 21.57 30.77 19.50
N ILE A 7 22.04 30.26 18.35
CA ILE A 7 23.13 29.29 18.05
C ILE A 7 22.59 27.90 17.65
N GLY A 8 22.99 27.30 16.52
CA GLY A 8 23.81 27.81 15.41
C GLY A 8 24.38 26.71 14.50
N PHE A 9 24.20 26.88 13.17
CA PHE A 9 24.96 26.37 12.01
C PHE A 9 25.63 24.97 11.97
N GLY A 10 25.44 24.30 10.83
CA GLY A 10 26.24 23.14 10.39
C GLY A 10 26.02 22.80 8.91
N LEU A 11 26.61 23.59 7.99
CA LEU A 11 26.62 23.30 6.55
C LEU A 11 27.77 22.36 6.18
N ALA A 12 27.54 21.41 5.26
CA ALA A 12 28.58 20.74 4.50
C ALA A 12 28.07 20.34 3.10
N THR A 13 28.78 20.76 2.05
CA THR A 13 28.42 20.58 0.64
C THR A 13 29.58 19.96 -0.16
N SER A 14 29.33 18.83 -0.85
CA SER A 14 30.02 18.33 -2.08
C SER A 14 29.67 16.84 -2.27
N GLY A 15 29.52 16.27 -3.48
CA GLY A 15 29.57 16.83 -4.83
C GLY A 15 30.56 16.10 -5.75
N PHE A 16 30.10 15.13 -6.54
CA PHE A 16 30.75 14.49 -7.70
C PHE A 16 29.64 13.70 -8.47
N ASN A 17 29.31 13.94 -9.75
CA ASN A 17 30.01 13.52 -11.00
C ASN A 17 30.55 12.07 -10.95
N GLN A 18 30.41 11.13 -11.89
CA GLN A 18 29.83 10.97 -13.25
C GLN A 18 29.74 9.42 -13.51
N THR A 19 29.13 8.79 -14.54
CA THR A 19 28.56 9.17 -15.86
C THR A 19 27.56 8.07 -16.32
N ALA A 20 26.77 8.30 -17.39
CA ALA A 20 26.21 7.20 -18.24
C ALA A 20 27.23 6.79 -19.33
N PRO A 21 27.08 5.64 -20.03
CA PRO A 21 26.26 5.66 -21.26
C PRO A 21 25.54 4.35 -21.70
N ASP A 22 24.50 4.56 -22.51
CA ASP A 22 24.09 3.85 -23.74
C ASP A 22 23.61 2.37 -23.83
N VAL A 23 22.30 2.25 -24.15
CA VAL A 23 21.58 1.57 -25.29
C VAL A 23 22.31 0.55 -26.21
N PRO A 24 21.61 -0.20 -27.12
CA PRO A 24 20.15 -0.39 -27.35
C PRO A 24 19.69 -1.87 -27.55
N GLY A 25 18.39 -2.13 -27.71
CA GLY A 25 17.91 -3.46 -28.11
C GLY A 25 16.41 -3.65 -28.43
N HIS A 26 16.02 -3.39 -29.68
CA HIS A 26 14.94 -4.07 -30.43
C HIS A 26 13.43 -3.88 -30.12
N THR A 27 12.86 -2.91 -30.86
CA THR A 27 11.82 -3.10 -31.90
C THR A 27 10.50 -3.86 -31.63
N LEU A 28 9.42 -3.07 -31.71
CA LEU A 28 8.28 -3.20 -32.63
C LEU A 28 7.29 -4.36 -32.49
N CYS A 29 6.02 -4.00 -32.23
CA CYS A 29 4.95 -4.27 -33.19
C CYS A 29 3.81 -3.22 -33.10
N HIS A 30 3.11 -2.99 -34.22
CA HIS A 30 2.18 -1.86 -34.39
C HIS A 30 0.72 -2.15 -33.94
N LYS A 31 0.05 -1.03 -33.59
CA LYS A 31 -1.37 -0.63 -33.75
C LYS A 31 -2.10 -1.22 -35.01
N PRO A 32 -3.41 -0.93 -35.32
CA PRO A 32 -4.40 -0.02 -34.68
C PRO A 32 -5.91 -0.47 -34.63
N TRP A 33 -6.75 0.28 -33.86
CA TRP A 33 -8.16 0.72 -34.18
C TRP A 33 -9.29 -0.35 -34.27
N MET A 34 -10.62 -0.09 -34.11
CA MET A 34 -11.44 1.09 -33.74
C MET A 34 -12.89 0.70 -33.32
N VAL A 35 -13.59 1.62 -32.61
CA VAL A 35 -15.06 1.96 -32.69
C VAL A 35 -16.18 0.98 -32.23
N VAL A 36 -16.84 1.38 -31.13
CA VAL A 36 -18.30 1.55 -30.85
C VAL A 36 -19.37 0.72 -31.61
N GLY A 37 -20.33 0.13 -30.86
CA GLY A 37 -21.70 -0.12 -31.37
C GLY A 37 -22.53 -1.11 -30.55
N TRP A 38 -23.76 -0.74 -30.16
CA TRP A 38 -24.73 -1.63 -29.48
C TRP A 38 -25.65 -2.33 -30.49
N ILE A 39 -26.08 -3.58 -30.20
CA ILE A 39 -27.48 -4.12 -30.26
C ILE A 39 -27.45 -5.68 -30.21
N ALA A 40 -28.43 -6.29 -29.52
CA ALA A 40 -28.61 -7.74 -29.34
C ALA A 40 -29.22 -8.42 -30.60
N TRP A 41 -29.09 -9.75 -30.85
CA TRP A 41 -29.80 -10.83 -30.12
C TRP A 41 -29.13 -12.23 -30.29
N ALA A 42 -29.09 -12.97 -29.17
CA ALA A 42 -29.16 -14.43 -28.98
C ALA A 42 -28.64 -15.47 -30.02
N VAL A 43 -27.64 -16.26 -29.61
CA VAL A 43 -27.69 -17.75 -29.55
C VAL A 43 -26.96 -18.22 -28.27
N SER A 44 -27.46 -19.30 -27.64
CA SER A 44 -27.04 -19.83 -26.33
C SER A 44 -25.65 -20.49 -26.29
N ALA A 45 -24.90 -20.31 -25.19
CA ALA A 45 -24.27 -21.39 -24.39
C ALA A 45 -23.33 -20.85 -23.28
N ALA A 46 -23.85 -20.62 -22.08
CA ALA A 46 -23.08 -20.61 -20.82
C ALA A 46 -24.05 -20.67 -19.63
N SER A 47 -24.35 -21.87 -19.13
CA SER A 47 -25.18 -22.04 -17.93
C SER A 47 -24.39 -21.67 -16.68
N SER A 48 -24.94 -20.76 -15.88
CA SER A 48 -24.54 -20.52 -14.50
C SER A 48 -24.76 -21.78 -13.66
N CYS A 49 -23.71 -22.28 -13.00
CA CYS A 49 -23.85 -23.32 -11.99
C CYS A 49 -24.18 -22.68 -10.64
N GLU A 50 -25.37 -22.98 -10.12
CA GLU A 50 -25.65 -22.86 -8.69
C GLU A 50 -25.19 -24.12 -7.94
N ASP A 51 -25.02 -23.99 -6.63
CA ASP A 51 -24.32 -24.97 -5.78
C ASP A 51 -25.26 -26.08 -5.28
N ALA A 52 -24.95 -27.33 -5.63
CA ALA A 52 -25.56 -28.53 -5.06
C ALA A 52 -24.59 -29.72 -5.18
N GLY A 53 -24.08 -30.22 -4.05
CA GLY A 53 -23.43 -31.53 -3.98
C GLY A 53 -24.45 -32.69 -4.06
N PRO A 54 -24.02 -33.97 -3.95
CA PRO A 54 -22.67 -34.47 -3.70
C PRO A 54 -22.06 -35.22 -4.92
N TRP A 55 -20.81 -35.70 -4.78
CA TRP A 55 -20.07 -36.54 -5.75
C TRP A 55 -20.94 -37.58 -6.48
N PRO A 56 -20.76 -37.77 -7.81
CA PRO A 56 -19.74 -38.73 -8.25
C PRO A 56 -19.08 -38.43 -9.62
N CYS A 57 -17.87 -38.98 -9.81
CA CYS A 57 -17.41 -39.50 -11.10
C CYS A 57 -16.40 -40.63 -10.84
N ALA A 58 -16.58 -41.76 -11.52
CA ALA A 58 -15.72 -42.93 -11.44
C ALA A 58 -15.06 -43.21 -12.81
N GLU A 59 -14.09 -44.13 -12.80
CA GLU A 59 -13.45 -44.76 -13.96
C GLU A 59 -12.45 -43.91 -14.78
N GLU A 60 -11.80 -44.60 -15.72
CA GLU A 60 -10.34 -44.51 -15.94
C GLU A 60 -9.92 -43.55 -17.07
N GLY A 61 -8.70 -43.02 -16.95
CA GLY A 61 -7.94 -42.54 -18.11
C GLY A 61 -7.91 -41.03 -18.38
N CYS A 62 -7.25 -40.26 -17.50
CA CYS A 62 -6.58 -39.03 -17.92
C CYS A 62 -5.27 -38.79 -17.13
N PRO A 63 -4.17 -38.36 -17.79
CA PRO A 63 -2.89 -38.11 -17.13
C PRO A 63 -2.85 -36.74 -16.47
N THR A 64 -2.21 -36.62 -15.31
CA THR A 64 -1.82 -35.31 -14.74
C THR A 64 -0.31 -35.27 -14.46
N PRO A 65 0.38 -34.19 -14.86
CA PRO A 65 1.83 -34.10 -14.71
C PRO A 65 2.22 -33.78 -13.27
N THR A 66 3.37 -34.32 -12.86
CA THR A 66 4.03 -34.03 -11.58
C THR A 66 4.37 -32.54 -11.42
N ILE A 67 3.55 -31.78 -10.68
CA ILE A 67 3.93 -30.47 -10.16
C ILE A 67 4.75 -30.70 -8.89
N SER A 68 6.04 -30.42 -8.95
CA SER A 68 6.94 -30.46 -7.78
C SER A 68 6.93 -29.14 -7.02
N CYS A 69 7.29 -29.18 -5.72
CA CYS A 69 7.26 -28.00 -4.84
C CYS A 69 8.09 -26.80 -5.36
N SER A 70 9.12 -27.03 -6.17
CA SER A 70 9.92 -25.97 -6.81
C SER A 70 9.14 -25.12 -7.81
N SER A 71 8.01 -25.61 -8.33
CA SER A 71 7.14 -24.83 -9.22
C SER A 71 6.16 -23.91 -8.45
N LEU A 72 6.06 -24.05 -7.13
CA LEU A 72 5.23 -23.22 -6.26
C LEU A 72 6.00 -22.06 -5.61
N SER A 73 7.33 -22.14 -5.45
CA SER A 73 8.10 -21.04 -4.85
C SER A 73 8.03 -19.76 -5.69
N LYS A 74 8.25 -19.87 -7.01
CA LYS A 74 8.28 -18.74 -7.96
C LYS A 74 6.98 -17.94 -8.02
N THR A 75 5.84 -18.54 -7.68
CA THR A 75 4.53 -17.87 -7.69
C THR A 75 4.25 -17.11 -6.37
N CYS A 76 4.96 -17.45 -5.30
CA CYS A 76 4.72 -16.91 -3.94
C CYS A 76 5.89 -16.06 -3.39
N GLU A 77 7.06 -16.08 -4.04
CA GLU A 77 8.29 -15.41 -3.60
C GLU A 77 8.06 -13.93 -3.22
N HIS A 78 7.28 -13.18 -4.01
CA HIS A 78 7.09 -11.74 -3.83
C HIS A 78 6.15 -11.31 -2.68
N ARG A 79 5.52 -12.26 -1.96
CA ARG A 79 4.78 -11.98 -0.70
C ARG A 79 5.40 -12.60 0.54
N PHE A 80 6.40 -13.47 0.39
CA PHE A 80 7.09 -14.10 1.52
C PHE A 80 8.31 -13.29 2.01
N SER A 81 8.98 -12.54 1.12
CA SER A 81 10.17 -11.74 1.44
C SER A 81 9.93 -10.63 2.46
N ASP A 82 8.75 -10.02 2.44
CA ASP A 82 8.51 -8.73 3.11
C ASP A 82 8.09 -8.90 4.58
N VAL A 83 7.64 -10.10 4.96
CA VAL A 83 7.19 -10.41 6.32
C VAL A 83 8.32 -10.98 7.20
N TRP A 84 9.33 -11.61 6.61
CA TRP A 84 10.36 -12.35 7.34
C TRP A 84 11.79 -12.12 6.81
N LYS A 85 12.37 -10.96 7.12
CA LYS A 85 13.84 -10.80 7.13
C LYS A 85 14.38 -11.43 8.43
N SER A 86 15.20 -12.48 8.26
CA SER A 86 15.80 -13.41 9.24
C SER A 86 15.58 -13.13 10.75
N PRO A 87 15.04 -14.11 11.52
CA PRO A 87 15.11 -14.05 12.99
C PRO A 87 16.57 -14.18 13.47
N PRO A 88 16.91 -13.66 14.68
CA PRO A 88 18.24 -13.82 15.26
C PRO A 88 18.62 -15.29 15.48
N GLU A 89 19.92 -15.58 15.53
CA GLU A 89 20.42 -16.92 15.88
C GLU A 89 19.86 -17.38 17.23
N GLY A 90 19.31 -18.60 17.26
CA GLY A 90 18.66 -19.20 18.42
C GLY A 90 17.13 -19.19 18.41
N PHE A 91 16.46 -18.61 17.41
CA PHE A 91 14.98 -18.48 17.37
C PHE A 91 14.23 -19.36 16.36
N ALA A 92 14.87 -20.37 15.77
CA ALA A 92 14.23 -21.32 14.84
C ALA A 92 13.90 -22.66 15.53
N ASP A 93 12.61 -22.89 15.81
CA ASP A 93 11.92 -24.21 15.71
C ASP A 93 10.51 -24.18 16.32
N ARG A 94 10.23 -23.29 17.28
CA ARG A 94 9.06 -23.40 18.17
C ARG A 94 7.79 -22.61 17.76
N PHE A 95 7.71 -22.10 16.54
CA PHE A 95 6.53 -21.32 16.07
C PHE A 95 6.08 -21.57 14.62
N ILE A 96 6.90 -22.22 13.80
CA ILE A 96 6.63 -22.38 12.35
C ILE A 96 5.58 -23.50 12.08
N TYR A 97 5.43 -24.46 12.99
CA TYR A 97 4.47 -25.57 12.84
C TYR A 97 3.08 -25.30 13.44
N ASP A 98 2.96 -24.41 14.44
CA ASP A 98 1.72 -24.24 15.22
C ASP A 98 0.77 -23.16 14.67
N SER A 99 1.07 -22.57 13.50
CA SER A 99 0.27 -21.47 12.93
C SER A 99 0.25 -21.41 11.39
N CYS A 100 0.38 -22.53 10.70
CA CYS A 100 0.05 -22.60 9.27
C CYS A 100 -1.50 -22.61 9.10
N PRO A 101 -2.11 -21.62 8.44
CA PRO A 101 -3.56 -21.59 8.26
C PRO A 101 -4.06 -22.71 7.34
N VAL A 102 -5.34 -23.07 7.50
CA VAL A 102 -6.02 -24.09 6.71
C VAL A 102 -6.34 -23.55 5.30
N THR A 103 -5.35 -23.51 4.41
CA THR A 103 -5.47 -22.89 3.07
C THR A 103 -4.95 -23.74 1.89
N CYS A 104 -4.88 -25.07 2.01
CA CYS A 104 -4.57 -25.95 0.86
C CYS A 104 -5.54 -27.12 0.59
N GLY A 105 -6.56 -27.33 1.43
CA GLY A 105 -7.67 -28.26 1.14
C GLY A 105 -7.31 -29.73 0.90
N ARG A 106 -6.10 -30.20 1.26
CA ARG A 106 -5.62 -31.57 1.00
C ARG A 106 -5.10 -32.31 2.25
N CYS A 107 -5.85 -32.23 3.34
CA CYS A 107 -5.81 -33.26 4.38
C CYS A 107 -7.16 -34.00 4.36
N PRO A 108 -7.23 -35.26 3.94
CA PRO A 108 -8.46 -36.02 4.05
C PRO A 108 -8.76 -36.30 5.53
N PRO A 109 -10.03 -36.22 5.98
CA PRO A 109 -10.40 -36.79 7.26
C PRO A 109 -10.31 -38.32 7.16
N SER A 110 -9.57 -38.92 8.09
CA SER A 110 -9.65 -40.32 8.51
C SER A 110 -10.32 -41.32 7.54
N SER A 111 -9.52 -42.02 6.72
CA SER A 111 -9.84 -43.44 6.51
C SER A 111 -9.61 -44.15 7.85
N GLY A 112 -10.60 -44.91 8.30
CA GLY A 112 -10.68 -45.50 9.64
C GLY A 112 -9.72 -46.67 9.91
N GLY A 113 -8.46 -46.56 9.49
CA GLY A 113 -7.38 -47.35 10.06
C GLY A 113 -7.06 -46.83 11.46
N ARG A 114 -6.82 -47.73 12.41
CA ARG A 114 -6.03 -47.37 13.61
C ARG A 114 -4.67 -46.87 13.14
N ALA A 115 -3.94 -46.18 14.02
CA ALA A 115 -2.48 -46.07 13.85
C ALA A 115 -1.88 -47.47 14.07
N GLU A 116 -2.02 -48.33 13.06
CA GLU A 116 -1.41 -49.66 13.04
C GLU A 116 0.09 -49.47 13.06
N ASP A 117 0.77 -50.30 13.86
CA ASP A 117 2.23 -50.28 13.96
C ASP A 117 2.84 -50.38 12.57
N VAL A 118 3.42 -49.26 12.10
CA VAL A 118 4.27 -49.25 10.91
C VAL A 118 5.39 -50.24 11.20
N ARG A 119 5.32 -51.40 10.54
CA ARG A 119 6.32 -52.46 10.68
C ARG A 119 7.69 -51.82 10.50
N ALA A 120 8.65 -52.19 11.34
CA ALA A 120 9.96 -51.54 11.39
C ALA A 120 10.58 -51.38 9.98
N ASP A 121 10.39 -52.41 9.15
CA ASP A 121 10.83 -52.55 7.76
C ASP A 121 10.35 -51.44 6.78
N ASP A 122 9.32 -50.68 7.12
CA ASP A 122 8.62 -49.72 6.24
C ASP A 122 8.81 -48.24 6.65
N VAL A 123 9.88 -47.99 7.44
CA VAL A 123 10.20 -46.70 8.09
C VAL A 123 11.36 -45.96 7.39
N CYS A 124 12.26 -46.67 6.72
CA CYS A 124 13.41 -46.10 6.01
C CYS A 124 13.13 -45.94 4.50
N VAL A 125 13.74 -44.92 3.87
CA VAL A 125 13.71 -44.72 2.41
C VAL A 125 15.07 -45.11 1.79
N SER A 126 16.18 -44.49 2.23
CA SER A 126 17.54 -44.81 1.74
C SER A 126 18.63 -44.00 2.46
N TRP A 127 19.89 -44.41 2.30
CA TRP A 127 21.05 -43.56 2.56
C TRP A 127 21.20 -42.50 1.46
N ARG A 128 21.48 -41.26 1.85
CA ARG A 128 21.79 -40.13 0.97
C ARG A 128 23.25 -39.75 1.13
N GLN A 129 24.08 -40.10 0.15
CA GLN A 129 25.51 -39.81 0.18
C GLN A 129 25.76 -38.31 -0.06
N THR A 130 26.73 -37.74 0.64
CA THR A 130 27.20 -36.35 0.47
C THR A 130 28.71 -36.28 0.23
N SER A 131 29.19 -35.10 -0.13
CA SER A 131 30.61 -34.73 -0.24
C SER A 131 31.19 -34.16 1.07
N ASP A 132 32.49 -33.86 1.03
CA ASP A 132 33.20 -33.01 1.99
C ASP A 132 33.18 -33.54 3.43
N CYS A 133 33.02 -34.86 3.58
CA CYS A 133 32.92 -35.54 4.86
C CYS A 133 31.90 -34.94 5.82
N SER A 134 30.78 -34.42 5.29
CA SER A 134 29.73 -33.75 6.08
C SER A 134 28.34 -34.23 5.68
N ALA A 135 27.49 -34.55 6.66
CA ALA A 135 26.09 -34.92 6.43
C ALA A 135 25.28 -33.83 5.70
N SER A 136 25.74 -32.58 5.76
CA SER A 136 25.13 -31.43 5.07
C SER A 136 25.91 -30.97 3.84
N GLY A 137 26.92 -31.74 3.40
CA GLY A 137 27.66 -31.53 2.16
C GLY A 137 26.80 -31.77 0.90
N LYS A 138 27.36 -31.49 -0.27
CA LYS A 138 26.63 -31.61 -1.55
C LYS A 138 26.29 -33.07 -1.85
N ARG A 139 25.00 -33.36 -2.07
CA ARG A 139 24.48 -34.71 -2.33
C ARG A 139 25.10 -35.35 -3.58
N GLN A 140 25.39 -36.65 -3.51
CA GLN A 140 25.96 -37.47 -4.58
C GLN A 140 25.01 -38.63 -4.95
N PRO A 141 23.92 -38.38 -5.72
CA PRO A 141 22.81 -39.34 -5.88
C PRO A 141 23.21 -40.71 -6.44
N GLN A 142 24.29 -40.77 -7.24
CA GLN A 142 24.84 -41.99 -7.83
C GLN A 142 25.49 -42.94 -6.80
N LYS A 143 25.59 -42.51 -5.53
CA LYS A 143 26.15 -43.28 -4.40
C LYS A 143 25.14 -43.48 -3.26
N ASP A 144 23.88 -43.10 -3.46
CA ASP A 144 22.81 -43.44 -2.53
C ASP A 144 22.64 -44.96 -2.47
N VAL A 145 22.36 -45.51 -1.28
CA VAL A 145 22.20 -46.97 -1.09
C VAL A 145 20.92 -47.31 -0.32
N GLY A 146 20.41 -48.52 -0.51
CA GLY A 146 19.20 -49.01 0.15
C GLY A 146 19.37 -49.16 1.67
N CYS A 147 18.24 -49.17 2.38
CA CYS A 147 18.17 -49.11 3.85
C CYS A 147 18.99 -50.16 4.61
N ASN A 148 19.12 -51.36 4.06
CA ASN A 148 19.81 -52.50 4.68
C ASN A 148 21.31 -52.58 4.33
N VAL A 149 21.83 -51.65 3.53
CA VAL A 149 23.27 -51.55 3.25
C VAL A 149 23.96 -50.93 4.46
N ARG A 150 25.08 -51.53 4.88
CA ARG A 150 25.93 -50.95 5.94
C ARG A 150 26.64 -49.72 5.39
N VAL A 151 26.32 -48.56 5.94
CA VAL A 151 27.11 -47.34 5.77
C VAL A 151 28.41 -47.54 6.53
N ARG A 152 29.54 -47.39 5.85
CA ARG A 152 30.87 -47.69 6.42
C ARG A 152 31.66 -46.42 6.70
N ASN A 153 32.61 -46.53 7.63
CA ASN A 153 33.61 -45.50 7.88
C ASN A 153 34.27 -45.02 6.57
N GLY A 154 34.49 -43.72 6.45
CA GLY A 154 34.89 -43.04 5.21
C GLY A 154 33.73 -42.55 4.34
N TRP A 155 32.47 -42.85 4.68
CA TRP A 155 31.27 -42.32 4.00
C TRP A 155 30.70 -41.14 4.78
N SER A 156 30.00 -40.22 4.11
CA SER A 156 29.30 -39.11 4.75
C SER A 156 27.95 -38.90 4.10
N GLY A 157 26.98 -38.45 4.89
CA GLY A 157 25.59 -38.36 4.44
C GLY A 157 24.60 -38.47 5.58
N TYR A 158 23.37 -38.82 5.24
CA TYR A 158 22.28 -39.03 6.17
C TYR A 158 21.31 -40.10 5.66
N CYS A 159 20.58 -40.71 6.57
CA CYS A 159 19.46 -41.59 6.25
C CYS A 159 18.19 -40.77 6.06
N GLU A 160 17.55 -40.94 4.90
CA GLU A 160 16.19 -40.46 4.67
C GLU A 160 15.20 -41.54 5.12
N CYS A 161 14.27 -41.13 5.96
CA CYS A 161 13.19 -41.94 6.49
C CYS A 161 11.84 -41.47 5.91
N ARG A 162 10.81 -42.29 6.05
CA ARG A 162 9.46 -42.00 5.56
C ARG A 162 8.96 -40.64 6.07
N GLY A 163 8.21 -39.92 5.25
CA GLY A 163 7.73 -38.57 5.58
C GLY A 163 8.81 -37.48 5.58
N GLY A 164 9.99 -37.73 4.99
CA GLY A 164 11.07 -36.75 4.89
C GLY A 164 11.88 -36.57 6.18
N VAL A 165 11.68 -37.42 7.19
CA VAL A 165 12.45 -37.39 8.44
C VAL A 165 13.90 -37.79 8.15
N ARG A 166 14.85 -37.02 8.66
CA ARG A 166 16.29 -37.26 8.54
C ARG A 166 16.85 -37.90 9.81
N ALA A 167 17.74 -38.87 9.66
CA ALA A 167 18.38 -39.61 10.74
C ALA A 167 19.83 -39.98 10.37
N GLY A 168 20.66 -40.37 11.36
CA GLY A 168 21.97 -40.97 11.08
C GLY A 168 22.97 -40.06 10.36
N ASP A 169 22.85 -38.74 10.55
CA ASP A 169 23.79 -37.74 10.06
C ASP A 169 25.24 -38.10 10.42
N SER A 170 26.05 -38.37 9.40
CA SER A 170 27.43 -38.82 9.58
C SER A 170 28.43 -38.04 8.73
N ASN A 171 29.55 -37.70 9.35
CA ASN A 171 30.79 -37.32 8.67
C ASN A 171 31.57 -38.58 8.24
N CYS A 172 32.75 -38.47 7.64
CA CYS A 172 33.57 -39.63 7.27
C CYS A 172 34.09 -40.49 8.45
N GLN A 173 33.86 -40.11 9.71
CA GLN A 173 34.39 -40.77 10.91
C GLN A 173 33.24 -41.20 11.82
N HIS A 174 32.60 -42.32 11.46
CA HIS A 174 31.51 -42.93 12.20
C HIS A 174 31.64 -44.45 12.27
N ASP A 175 30.93 -45.07 13.22
CA ASP A 175 30.78 -46.53 13.33
C ASP A 175 29.81 -47.06 12.26
N GLU A 176 29.95 -48.33 11.85
CA GLU A 176 29.05 -48.90 10.85
C GLU A 176 27.60 -49.03 11.35
N PHE A 177 26.63 -48.61 10.55
CA PHE A 177 25.20 -48.77 10.82
C PHE A 177 24.41 -49.02 9.53
N THR A 178 23.13 -49.40 9.66
CA THR A 178 22.18 -49.40 8.54
C THR A 178 21.19 -48.24 8.69
N CYS A 179 20.69 -47.70 7.57
CA CYS A 179 19.66 -46.65 7.65
C CYS A 179 18.33 -47.17 8.18
N GLN A 180 18.10 -48.48 8.05
CA GLN A 180 17.01 -49.17 8.69
C GLN A 180 17.04 -48.98 10.22
N ASP A 181 18.17 -49.26 10.86
CA ASP A 181 18.35 -49.07 12.32
C ASP A 181 18.21 -47.60 12.74
N MET A 182 18.83 -46.68 11.98
CA MET A 182 18.83 -45.26 12.33
C MET A 182 17.45 -44.62 12.18
N CYS A 183 16.68 -45.00 11.17
CA CYS A 183 15.30 -44.55 11.02
C CYS A 183 14.39 -45.10 12.13
N VAL A 184 14.53 -46.38 12.52
CA VAL A 184 13.77 -46.95 13.64
C VAL A 184 14.08 -46.23 14.95
N LYS A 185 15.36 -45.94 15.24
CA LYS A 185 15.78 -45.15 16.41
C LYS A 185 15.22 -43.72 16.37
N GLN A 186 15.29 -43.05 15.22
CA GLN A 186 14.77 -41.69 15.06
C GLN A 186 13.26 -41.62 15.31
N TRP A 187 12.50 -42.59 14.80
CA TRP A 187 11.04 -42.65 15.02
C TRP A 187 10.65 -43.13 16.42
N ALA A 188 11.50 -43.90 17.11
CA ALA A 188 11.34 -44.14 18.55
C ALA A 188 11.52 -42.84 19.36
N TRP A 189 12.62 -42.11 19.12
CA TRP A 189 12.87 -40.81 19.76
C TRP A 189 11.77 -39.79 19.46
N LEU A 190 11.29 -39.67 18.22
CA LEU A 190 10.18 -38.79 17.85
C LEU A 190 8.82 -39.20 18.46
N ARG A 191 8.64 -40.45 18.87
CA ARG A 191 7.47 -40.89 19.65
C ARG A 191 7.62 -40.52 21.11
N GLU A 192 8.79 -40.80 21.70
CA GLU A 192 9.11 -40.43 23.08
C GLU A 192 9.02 -38.91 23.29
N GLN A 193 9.60 -38.10 22.38
CA GLN A 193 9.49 -36.64 22.40
C GLN A 193 8.05 -36.14 22.31
N ARG A 194 7.17 -36.82 21.56
CA ARG A 194 5.74 -36.49 21.53
C ARG A 194 5.04 -36.84 22.83
N GLN A 195 5.34 -38.00 23.43
CA GLN A 195 4.81 -38.39 24.75
C GLN A 195 5.31 -37.45 25.85
N GLN A 196 6.59 -37.05 25.83
CA GLN A 196 7.15 -36.06 26.75
C GLN A 196 6.45 -34.71 26.59
N ARG A 197 6.31 -34.17 25.35
CA ARG A 197 5.55 -32.94 25.07
C ARG A 197 4.10 -33.02 25.53
N GLN A 198 3.42 -34.14 25.30
CA GLN A 198 2.05 -34.34 25.74
C GLN A 198 1.97 -34.34 27.27
N SER A 199 2.86 -35.06 27.95
CA SER A 199 2.93 -35.07 29.43
C SER A 199 3.32 -33.71 30.03
N SER A 200 4.09 -32.87 29.32
CA SER A 200 4.38 -31.50 29.75
C SER A 200 3.22 -30.55 29.47
N SER A 201 2.49 -30.76 28.37
CA SER A 201 1.23 -30.05 28.08
C SER A 201 0.18 -30.34 29.16
N GLU A 202 -0.02 -31.61 29.49
CA GLU A 202 -0.93 -32.06 30.55
C GLU A 202 -0.52 -31.51 31.94
N LYS A 203 0.79 -31.32 32.20
CA LYS A 203 1.30 -30.67 33.41
C LYS A 203 1.19 -29.13 33.39
N GLU A 204 1.28 -28.48 32.22
CA GLU A 204 1.04 -27.04 32.05
C GLU A 204 -0.46 -26.69 32.02
N GLU A 205 -1.33 -27.66 31.72
CA GLU A 205 -2.79 -27.58 31.82
C GLU A 205 -3.30 -27.88 33.23
N ALA A 206 -2.56 -28.64 34.04
CA ALA A 206 -2.80 -28.85 35.48
C ALA A 206 -2.43 -27.64 36.36
N PHE A 207 -2.59 -26.42 35.84
CA PHE A 207 -2.50 -25.18 36.61
C PHE A 207 -3.85 -24.84 37.27
N ASP A 208 -3.78 -24.06 38.34
CA ASP A 208 -4.94 -23.51 39.05
C ASP A 208 -5.85 -22.64 38.14
N ALA A 209 -7.01 -22.24 38.70
CA ALA A 209 -7.94 -21.34 38.03
C ALA A 209 -7.28 -20.00 37.64
N ASP A 210 -6.30 -19.56 38.41
CA ASP A 210 -5.56 -18.30 38.22
C ASP A 210 -4.63 -18.38 36.98
N GLY A 211 -3.99 -19.53 36.75
CA GLY A 211 -3.22 -19.81 35.55
C GLY A 211 -4.07 -19.77 34.27
N ASN A 212 -5.29 -20.31 34.33
CA ASN A 212 -6.23 -20.25 33.20
C ASN A 212 -6.81 -18.84 32.98
N LEU A 213 -7.07 -18.08 34.06
CA LEU A 213 -7.43 -16.66 34.01
C LEU A 213 -6.37 -15.83 33.29
N ILE A 214 -5.09 -15.96 33.68
CA ILE A 214 -3.97 -15.24 33.07
C ILE A 214 -3.80 -15.61 31.58
N LYS A 215 -3.92 -16.89 31.23
CA LYS A 215 -3.86 -17.36 29.82
C LYS A 215 -4.99 -16.73 28.98
N LEU A 216 -6.24 -16.77 29.46
CA LEU A 216 -7.39 -16.18 28.75
C LEU A 216 -7.28 -14.67 28.61
N TYR A 217 -6.88 -13.97 29.68
CA TYR A 217 -6.70 -12.53 29.66
C TYR A 217 -5.63 -12.08 28.66
N LYS A 218 -4.44 -12.71 28.69
CA LYS A 218 -3.35 -12.45 27.73
C LYS A 218 -3.79 -12.72 26.28
N ARG A 219 -4.54 -13.80 26.04
CA ARG A 219 -5.09 -14.12 24.70
C ARG A 219 -6.10 -13.06 24.23
N GLY A 220 -6.97 -12.57 25.12
CA GLY A 220 -7.87 -11.45 24.84
C GLY A 220 -7.12 -10.17 24.48
N LYS A 221 -6.09 -9.80 25.26
CA LYS A 221 -5.20 -8.67 24.99
C LYS A 221 -4.48 -8.80 23.64
N GLY A 222 -3.99 -9.99 23.30
CA GLY A 222 -3.38 -10.29 22.01
C GLY A 222 -4.32 -10.02 20.84
N PHE A 223 -5.54 -10.58 20.86
CA PHE A 223 -6.54 -10.32 19.83
C PHE A 223 -6.94 -8.84 19.74
N TYR A 224 -7.04 -8.15 20.88
CA TYR A 224 -7.35 -6.72 20.89
C TYR A 224 -6.29 -5.92 20.13
N VAL A 225 -5.01 -6.12 20.44
CA VAL A 225 -3.89 -5.42 19.78
C VAL A 225 -3.81 -5.75 18.29
N MET A 226 -4.11 -6.99 17.89
CA MET A 226 -4.15 -7.42 16.48
C MET A 226 -5.35 -6.89 15.68
N GLY A 227 -6.24 -6.08 16.27
CA GLY A 227 -7.40 -5.54 15.56
C GLY A 227 -8.59 -6.50 15.48
N ASN A 228 -8.69 -7.48 16.38
CA ASN A 228 -9.84 -8.38 16.49
C ASN A 228 -10.56 -8.21 17.84
N THR A 229 -11.31 -7.11 17.96
CA THR A 229 -12.16 -6.80 19.12
C THR A 229 -13.19 -7.88 19.43
N GLU A 230 -13.71 -8.60 18.43
CA GLU A 230 -14.73 -9.62 18.68
C GLU A 230 -14.15 -10.83 19.44
N LEU A 231 -13.03 -11.39 18.96
CA LEU A 231 -12.33 -12.48 19.66
C LEU A 231 -11.77 -12.01 21.01
N ALA A 232 -11.27 -10.78 21.08
CA ALA A 232 -10.83 -10.19 22.36
C ALA A 232 -11.97 -10.18 23.39
N LEU A 233 -13.16 -9.72 23.00
CA LEU A 233 -14.34 -9.68 23.88
C LEU A 233 -14.83 -11.06 24.28
N ARG A 234 -14.69 -12.08 23.42
CA ARG A 234 -14.96 -13.49 23.80
C ARG A 234 -13.98 -13.94 24.89
N HIS A 235 -12.67 -13.79 24.69
CA HIS A 235 -11.67 -14.22 25.68
C HIS A 235 -11.72 -13.44 27.00
N PHE A 236 -11.92 -12.12 26.96
CA PHE A 236 -12.14 -11.32 28.16
C PHE A 236 -13.42 -11.72 28.91
N ARG A 237 -14.50 -12.11 28.21
CA ARG A 237 -15.71 -12.64 28.87
C ARG A 237 -15.44 -13.95 29.58
N GLU A 238 -14.69 -14.87 28.97
CA GLU A 238 -14.32 -16.14 29.63
C GLU A 238 -13.38 -15.92 30.83
N ALA A 239 -12.41 -15.02 30.73
CA ALA A 239 -11.57 -14.62 31.86
C ALA A 239 -12.41 -14.07 33.03
N LEU A 240 -13.36 -13.17 32.76
CA LEU A 240 -14.26 -12.59 33.77
C LEU A 240 -15.32 -13.57 34.32
N LYS A 241 -15.44 -14.80 33.79
CA LYS A 241 -16.19 -15.88 34.45
C LYS A 241 -15.37 -16.58 35.53
N LEU A 242 -14.05 -16.64 35.37
CA LEU A 242 -13.13 -17.26 36.34
C LEU A 242 -12.88 -16.30 37.52
N ASP A 243 -12.56 -15.03 37.22
CA ASP A 243 -12.48 -13.96 38.21
C ASP A 243 -13.30 -12.73 37.75
N PRO A 244 -14.52 -12.57 38.27
CA PRO A 244 -15.33 -11.37 38.03
C PRO A 244 -14.65 -10.08 38.52
N GLU A 245 -13.77 -10.12 39.52
CA GLU A 245 -13.12 -8.95 40.14
C GLU A 245 -11.74 -8.58 39.56
N HIS A 246 -11.28 -9.27 38.51
CA HIS A 246 -10.05 -8.92 37.80
C HIS A 246 -10.15 -7.51 37.19
N GLN A 247 -9.55 -6.51 37.84
CA GLN A 247 -9.73 -5.09 37.49
C GLN A 247 -9.21 -4.76 36.08
N GLU A 248 -8.03 -5.24 35.69
CA GLU A 248 -7.48 -4.96 34.35
C GLU A 248 -8.36 -5.55 33.23
N CYS A 249 -8.76 -6.82 33.34
CA CYS A 249 -9.66 -7.47 32.39
C CYS A 249 -11.04 -6.78 32.34
N LYS A 250 -11.56 -6.31 33.48
CA LYS A 250 -12.77 -5.46 33.56
C LYS A 250 -12.60 -4.15 32.78
N ALA A 251 -11.43 -3.50 32.85
CA ALA A 251 -11.14 -2.26 32.14
C ALA A 251 -10.98 -2.49 30.63
N ASP A 252 -10.14 -3.44 30.22
CA ASP A 252 -9.91 -3.77 28.81
C ASP A 252 -11.19 -4.25 28.12
N TYR A 253 -12.00 -5.08 28.80
CA TYR A 253 -13.31 -5.49 28.29
C TYR A 253 -14.24 -4.28 28.02
N LYS A 254 -14.29 -3.31 28.93
CA LYS A 254 -15.10 -2.09 28.74
C LYS A 254 -14.59 -1.26 27.56
N GLN A 255 -13.26 -1.09 27.43
CA GLN A 255 -12.65 -0.34 26.33
C GLN A 255 -12.87 -1.02 24.98
N ALA A 256 -12.58 -2.32 24.87
CA ALA A 256 -12.84 -3.11 23.66
C ALA A 256 -14.33 -3.12 23.27
N LYS A 257 -15.24 -3.17 24.24
CA LYS A 257 -16.69 -3.15 24.00
C LYS A 257 -17.19 -1.77 23.56
N LYS A 258 -16.60 -0.69 24.06
CA LYS A 258 -16.90 0.68 23.60
C LYS A 258 -16.37 0.89 22.18
N LEU A 259 -15.17 0.38 21.87
CA LEU A 259 -14.58 0.46 20.54
C LEU A 259 -15.39 -0.35 19.52
N GLN A 260 -15.71 -1.62 19.79
CA GLN A 260 -16.54 -2.45 18.90
C GLN A 260 -17.85 -1.74 18.54
N LYS A 261 -18.59 -1.22 19.54
CA LYS A 261 -19.83 -0.47 19.32
C LYS A 261 -19.69 0.79 18.46
N LEU A 262 -18.50 1.39 18.39
CA LEU A 262 -18.24 2.52 17.49
C LEU A 262 -17.91 2.02 16.09
N LEU A 263 -17.10 0.95 15.97
CA LEU A 263 -16.80 0.30 14.68
C LEU A 263 -18.09 -0.19 13.99
N ASP A 264 -18.96 -0.91 14.71
CA ASP A 264 -20.26 -1.39 14.19
C ASP A 264 -21.12 -0.24 13.64
N LYS A 265 -21.07 0.94 14.29
CA LYS A 265 -21.78 2.14 13.84
C LYS A 265 -21.12 2.79 12.63
N ILE A 266 -19.79 2.90 12.62
CA ILE A 266 -19.04 3.47 11.50
C ILE A 266 -19.30 2.65 10.23
N GLU A 267 -19.21 1.31 10.33
CA GLU A 267 -19.57 0.39 9.24
C GLU A 267 -21.03 0.57 8.83
N GLY A 268 -21.96 0.63 9.78
CA GLY A 268 -23.38 0.86 9.53
C GLY A 268 -23.75 2.24 8.96
N VAL A 269 -22.88 3.25 9.06
CA VAL A 269 -23.05 4.57 8.41
C VAL A 269 -22.40 4.57 7.03
N MET A 270 -21.14 4.15 6.94
CA MET A 270 -20.35 4.16 5.71
C MET A 270 -20.82 3.13 4.66
N GLY A 271 -21.43 2.03 5.11
CA GLY A 271 -21.96 0.97 4.24
C GLY A 271 -23.38 1.23 3.70
N LYS A 272 -24.08 2.28 4.16
CA LYS A 272 -25.41 2.62 3.64
C LYS A 272 -25.31 3.28 2.27
N GLU A 273 -25.91 2.65 1.26
CA GLU A 273 -26.15 3.32 -0.02
C GLU A 273 -27.09 4.52 0.18
N VAL A 274 -26.79 5.62 -0.52
CA VAL A 274 -27.63 6.82 -0.52
C VAL A 274 -28.57 6.74 -1.72
N GLU A 275 -29.86 6.80 -1.47
CA GLU A 275 -30.90 6.74 -2.49
C GLU A 275 -31.11 8.11 -3.16
N GLY A 276 -32.17 8.27 -3.95
CA GLY A 276 -32.49 9.54 -4.60
C GLY A 276 -31.55 9.95 -5.76
N LYS A 277 -31.71 11.20 -6.20
CA LYS A 277 -31.02 11.77 -7.39
C LYS A 277 -30.61 13.22 -7.17
N GLY A 278 -29.56 13.66 -7.86
CA GLY A 278 -29.09 15.04 -7.87
C GLY A 278 -28.72 15.56 -6.48
N ARG A 279 -29.12 16.81 -6.19
CA ARG A 279 -28.72 17.54 -4.98
C ARG A 279 -29.14 16.84 -3.67
N GLN A 280 -30.29 16.16 -3.62
CA GLN A 280 -30.74 15.46 -2.42
C GLN A 280 -29.76 14.36 -2.00
N LYS A 281 -29.34 13.54 -2.96
CA LYS A 281 -28.32 12.49 -2.78
C LYS A 281 -26.95 13.05 -2.37
N GLN A 282 -26.65 14.29 -2.72
CA GLN A 282 -25.43 14.95 -2.25
C GLN A 282 -25.54 15.40 -0.79
N LEU A 283 -26.66 16.02 -0.36
CA LEU A 283 -26.85 16.39 1.05
C LEU A 283 -26.83 15.15 1.95
N GLU A 284 -27.53 14.09 1.58
CA GLU A 284 -27.55 12.84 2.36
C GLU A 284 -26.15 12.18 2.45
N ARG A 285 -25.30 12.32 1.42
CA ARG A 285 -23.88 11.94 1.48
C ARG A 285 -23.08 12.82 2.45
N GLU A 286 -23.30 14.14 2.42
CA GLU A 286 -22.61 15.09 3.29
C GLU A 286 -22.97 14.86 4.77
N ASP A 287 -24.25 14.59 5.06
CA ASP A 287 -24.75 14.22 6.40
C ASP A 287 -24.15 12.87 6.88
N GLN A 288 -24.06 11.85 6.00
CA GLN A 288 -23.38 10.59 6.31
C GLN A 288 -21.91 10.80 6.69
N TYR A 289 -21.18 11.66 5.96
CA TYR A 289 -19.77 11.95 6.27
C TYR A 289 -19.61 12.73 7.57
N GLU A 290 -20.55 13.61 7.94
CA GLU A 290 -20.56 14.33 9.23
C GLU A 290 -20.79 13.36 10.42
N GLU A 291 -21.75 12.44 10.30
CA GLU A 291 -22.00 11.39 11.30
C GLU A 291 -20.77 10.47 11.44
N ALA A 292 -20.23 9.99 10.31
CA ALA A 292 -19.04 9.14 10.29
C ALA A 292 -17.82 9.84 10.91
N ARG A 293 -17.55 11.12 10.55
CA ARG A 293 -16.45 11.91 11.13
C ARG A 293 -16.56 12.00 12.65
N THR A 294 -17.78 12.18 13.16
CA THR A 294 -18.06 12.26 14.60
C THR A 294 -17.75 10.93 15.30
N LEU A 295 -18.22 9.81 14.75
CA LEU A 295 -17.97 8.46 15.28
C LEU A 295 -16.49 8.07 15.23
N LEU A 296 -15.81 8.37 14.12
CA LEU A 296 -14.38 8.13 13.91
C LEU A 296 -13.52 8.90 14.93
N THR A 297 -13.88 10.16 15.21
CA THR A 297 -13.20 10.98 16.22
C THR A 297 -13.38 10.37 17.62
N GLN A 298 -14.61 10.00 18.00
CA GLN A 298 -14.90 9.31 19.27
C GLN A 298 -14.17 7.97 19.40
N ALA A 299 -13.94 7.24 18.29
CA ALA A 299 -13.21 5.99 18.29
C ALA A 299 -11.70 6.21 18.53
N LEU A 300 -11.12 7.25 17.93
CA LEU A 300 -9.72 7.64 18.13
C LEU A 300 -9.43 8.14 19.55
N GLU A 301 -10.38 8.82 20.20
CA GLU A 301 -10.31 9.21 21.62
C GLU A 301 -10.17 8.02 22.58
N LEU A 302 -10.55 6.80 22.17
CA LEU A 302 -10.35 5.57 22.96
C LEU A 302 -8.89 5.07 22.91
N LEU A 303 -7.99 5.80 22.26
CA LEU A 303 -6.59 5.43 22.01
C LEU A 303 -6.44 3.99 21.48
N PRO A 304 -7.24 3.58 20.47
CA PRO A 304 -7.35 2.18 20.06
C PRO A 304 -6.01 1.63 19.56
N PRO A 305 -5.81 0.30 19.51
CA PRO A 305 -4.61 -0.33 18.95
C PRO A 305 -4.14 0.26 17.61
N SER A 306 -2.83 0.24 17.35
CA SER A 306 -2.21 0.84 16.15
C SER A 306 -2.85 0.35 14.84
N VAL A 307 -3.20 -0.94 14.77
CA VAL A 307 -3.91 -1.58 13.64
C VAL A 307 -5.21 -0.84 13.30
N TYR A 308 -5.98 -0.41 14.30
CA TYR A 308 -7.19 0.38 14.08
C TYR A 308 -6.88 1.84 13.73
N ARG A 309 -5.85 2.46 14.33
CA ARG A 309 -5.53 3.88 14.09
C ARG A 309 -5.29 4.18 12.61
N ALA A 310 -4.58 3.30 11.91
CA ALA A 310 -4.33 3.43 10.48
C ALA A 310 -5.63 3.50 9.66
N SER A 311 -6.57 2.57 9.90
CA SER A 311 -7.89 2.56 9.23
C SER A 311 -8.73 3.78 9.63
N LEU A 312 -8.83 4.06 10.94
CA LEU A 312 -9.64 5.17 11.44
C LEU A 312 -9.16 6.52 10.90
N TYR A 313 -7.85 6.75 10.81
CA TYR A 313 -7.31 7.98 10.21
C TYR A 313 -7.50 8.02 8.68
N ARG A 314 -7.40 6.88 7.97
CA ARG A 314 -7.73 6.80 6.53
C ARG A 314 -9.19 7.19 6.27
N ASP A 315 -10.10 6.60 7.03
CA ASP A 315 -11.54 6.80 6.84
C ASP A 315 -11.96 8.22 7.25
N LEU A 316 -11.31 8.78 8.29
CA LEU A 316 -11.48 10.18 8.71
C LEU A 316 -10.89 11.17 7.70
N CYS A 317 -9.77 10.84 7.06
CA CYS A 317 -9.17 11.60 5.96
C CYS A 317 -10.15 11.67 4.77
N ILE A 318 -10.69 10.53 4.35
CA ILE A 318 -11.71 10.44 3.30
C ILE A 318 -12.92 11.33 3.63
N CYS A 319 -13.47 11.25 4.84
CA CYS A 319 -14.62 12.08 5.25
C CYS A 319 -14.30 13.57 5.11
N ASN A 320 -13.20 14.07 5.69
CA ASN A 320 -12.87 15.49 5.61
C ASN A 320 -12.58 15.99 4.18
N THR A 321 -11.93 15.18 3.35
CA THR A 321 -11.69 15.51 1.94
C THR A 321 -13.00 15.57 1.14
N LYS A 322 -13.91 14.61 1.30
CA LYS A 322 -15.20 14.63 0.58
C LYS A 322 -16.13 15.76 1.09
N MET A 323 -16.05 16.11 2.37
CA MET A 323 -16.72 17.29 2.95
C MET A 323 -16.04 18.63 2.63
N ARG A 324 -14.95 18.65 1.87
CA ARG A 324 -14.17 19.86 1.52
C ARG A 324 -13.76 20.71 2.74
N ARG A 325 -13.27 20.07 3.81
CA ARG A 325 -12.67 20.74 4.98
C ARG A 325 -11.14 20.76 4.84
N PRO A 326 -10.52 21.79 4.22
CA PRO A 326 -9.12 21.73 3.77
C PRO A 326 -8.11 21.51 4.91
N GLU A 327 -8.20 22.30 5.98
CA GLU A 327 -7.27 22.23 7.13
C GLU A 327 -7.37 20.89 7.87
N ASP A 328 -8.61 20.44 8.15
CA ASP A 328 -8.86 19.17 8.84
C ASP A 328 -8.45 17.96 7.99
N ALA A 329 -8.74 18.00 6.67
CA ALA A 329 -8.33 16.97 5.74
C ALA A 329 -6.81 16.84 5.72
N LEU A 330 -6.07 17.94 5.51
CA LEU A 330 -4.61 17.93 5.49
C LEU A 330 -4.03 17.32 6.78
N LYS A 331 -4.49 17.82 7.94
CA LYS A 331 -4.03 17.36 9.26
C LYS A 331 -4.31 15.88 9.53
N VAL A 332 -5.47 15.36 9.10
CA VAL A 332 -5.84 13.96 9.30
C VAL A 332 -5.13 13.04 8.29
N CYS A 333 -5.03 13.44 7.03
CA CYS A 333 -4.35 12.65 6.00
C CYS A 333 -2.84 12.56 6.26
N GLN A 334 -2.22 13.59 6.85
CA GLN A 334 -0.84 13.50 7.35
C GLN A 334 -0.69 12.41 8.44
N LYS A 335 -1.59 12.38 9.43
CA LYS A 335 -1.59 11.31 10.46
C LYS A 335 -1.88 9.92 9.90
N HIS A 336 -2.67 9.81 8.84
CA HIS A 336 -2.82 8.55 8.13
C HIS A 336 -1.50 8.14 7.45
N SER A 337 -0.81 9.07 6.80
CA SER A 337 0.47 8.84 6.15
C SER A 337 1.58 8.45 7.14
N GLU A 338 1.59 8.98 8.36
CA GLU A 338 2.49 8.53 9.45
C GLU A 338 2.36 7.01 9.76
N HIS A 339 1.24 6.38 9.40
CA HIS A 339 1.01 4.94 9.55
C HIS A 339 1.21 4.11 8.26
N ASP A 340 1.24 4.73 7.08
CA ASP A 340 1.23 4.04 5.77
C ASP A 340 1.93 4.84 4.64
N SER A 341 3.07 5.46 4.94
CA SER A 341 3.70 6.49 4.08
C SER A 341 4.18 6.04 2.69
N GLU A 342 4.38 4.73 2.49
CA GLU A 342 4.88 4.15 1.25
C GLU A 342 3.79 3.62 0.32
N SER A 343 2.56 3.48 0.80
CA SER A 343 1.41 2.99 0.04
C SER A 343 0.90 4.00 -0.98
N ALA A 344 0.70 3.57 -2.22
CA ALA A 344 0.10 4.38 -3.29
C ALA A 344 -1.26 4.98 -2.86
N ALA A 345 -2.07 4.23 -2.12
CA ALA A 345 -3.37 4.69 -1.63
C ALA A 345 -3.24 5.82 -0.59
N SER A 346 -2.25 5.74 0.31
CA SER A 346 -2.00 6.80 1.30
C SER A 346 -1.46 8.07 0.63
N ASN A 347 -0.52 7.91 -0.32
CA ASN A 347 0.02 9.02 -1.10
C ASN A 347 -1.08 9.71 -1.94
N LEU A 348 -2.03 8.97 -2.54
CA LEU A 348 -3.19 9.52 -3.24
C LEU A 348 -4.10 10.35 -2.33
N LEU A 349 -4.47 9.81 -1.16
CA LEU A 349 -5.33 10.50 -0.21
C LEU A 349 -4.69 11.79 0.33
N LEU A 350 -3.39 11.76 0.60
CA LEU A 350 -2.64 12.95 1.01
C LEU A 350 -2.51 13.96 -0.14
N ALA A 351 -2.36 13.51 -1.39
CA ALA A 351 -2.34 14.39 -2.56
C ALA A 351 -3.70 15.10 -2.76
N GLU A 352 -4.83 14.39 -2.63
CA GLU A 352 -6.17 15.00 -2.67
C GLU A 352 -6.33 16.08 -1.57
N ALA A 353 -5.88 15.81 -0.35
CA ALA A 353 -5.98 16.76 0.76
C ALA A 353 -5.05 17.98 0.59
N LYS A 354 -3.82 17.77 0.10
CA LYS A 354 -2.88 18.84 -0.27
C LYS A 354 -3.44 19.73 -1.37
N LEU A 355 -4.06 19.12 -2.39
CA LEU A 355 -4.72 19.82 -3.50
C LEU A 355 -5.89 20.69 -3.00
N LEU A 356 -6.71 20.13 -2.10
CA LEU A 356 -7.84 20.84 -1.47
C LEU A 356 -7.38 22.01 -0.59
N ASN A 357 -6.23 21.90 0.07
CA ASN A 357 -5.61 22.96 0.88
C ASN A 357 -4.69 23.90 0.07
N GLU A 358 -4.75 23.88 -1.26
CA GLU A 358 -3.96 24.72 -2.19
C GLU A 358 -2.43 24.50 -2.16
N HIS A 359 -1.95 23.41 -1.56
CA HIS A 359 -0.54 22.99 -1.60
C HIS A 359 -0.23 22.24 -2.91
N PHE A 360 -0.34 22.92 -4.04
CA PHE A 360 -0.31 22.27 -5.37
C PHE A 360 1.03 21.56 -5.67
N GLU A 361 2.17 22.13 -5.25
CA GLU A 361 3.50 21.54 -5.49
C GLU A 361 3.70 20.23 -4.70
N ASP A 362 3.29 20.20 -3.42
CA ASP A 362 3.25 18.98 -2.59
C ASP A 362 2.36 17.90 -3.24
N ALA A 363 1.19 18.28 -3.75
CA ALA A 363 0.25 17.37 -4.39
C ALA A 363 0.82 16.76 -5.68
N ILE A 364 1.48 17.58 -6.52
CA ILE A 364 2.16 17.13 -7.74
C ILE A 364 3.26 16.11 -7.42
N ALA A 365 4.08 16.37 -6.40
CA ALA A 365 5.13 15.44 -5.99
C ALA A 365 4.56 14.07 -5.56
N LEU A 366 3.46 14.08 -4.78
CA LEU A 366 2.78 12.86 -4.35
C LEU A 366 2.12 12.11 -5.52
N TYR A 367 1.43 12.80 -6.44
CA TYR A 367 0.85 12.14 -7.61
C TYR A 367 1.91 11.52 -8.52
N ARG A 368 3.08 12.15 -8.70
CA ARG A 368 4.21 11.57 -9.44
C ARG A 368 4.77 10.33 -8.76
N LYS A 369 4.97 10.36 -7.43
CA LYS A 369 5.37 9.19 -6.62
C LYS A 369 4.38 8.02 -6.75
N VAL A 370 3.08 8.29 -6.87
CA VAL A 370 2.07 7.25 -7.14
C VAL A 370 2.24 6.67 -8.54
N LEU A 371 2.48 7.50 -9.56
CA LEU A 371 2.69 7.04 -10.93
C LEU A 371 3.99 6.25 -11.14
N GLU A 372 5.01 6.47 -10.29
CA GLU A 372 6.22 5.64 -10.23
C GLU A 372 5.92 4.22 -9.70
N GLN A 373 4.87 4.04 -8.88
CA GLN A 373 4.44 2.76 -8.32
C GLN A 373 3.38 2.05 -9.18
N ASP A 374 2.42 2.82 -9.71
CA ASP A 374 1.38 2.37 -10.65
C ASP A 374 1.20 3.43 -11.74
N GLU A 375 1.91 3.24 -12.86
CA GLU A 375 1.79 4.10 -14.04
C GLU A 375 0.35 4.23 -14.53
N ASN A 376 -0.52 3.22 -14.29
CA ASN A 376 -1.88 3.12 -14.83
C ASN A 376 -2.98 3.70 -13.94
N SER A 377 -2.64 4.22 -12.76
CA SER A 377 -3.60 4.91 -11.89
C SER A 377 -4.24 6.10 -12.61
N LYS A 378 -5.55 5.99 -12.91
CA LYS A 378 -6.32 7.05 -13.59
C LYS A 378 -6.50 8.25 -12.67
N GLU A 379 -6.68 7.95 -11.38
CA GLU A 379 -6.81 8.87 -10.28
C GLU A 379 -5.56 9.74 -10.16
N ALA A 380 -4.37 9.13 -10.17
CA ALA A 380 -3.10 9.85 -10.12
C ALA A 380 -2.87 10.72 -11.37
N ARG A 381 -3.12 10.18 -12.59
CA ARG A 381 -2.99 10.95 -13.84
C ARG A 381 -3.94 12.16 -13.87
N SER A 382 -5.21 11.97 -13.48
CA SER A 382 -6.22 13.04 -13.44
C SER A 382 -5.91 14.07 -12.35
N GLY A 383 -5.51 13.62 -11.17
CA GLY A 383 -5.11 14.47 -10.04
C GLY A 383 -3.89 15.32 -10.37
N LEU A 384 -2.86 14.72 -11.00
CA LEU A 384 -1.66 15.42 -11.48
C LEU A 384 -2.02 16.54 -12.48
N GLN A 385 -2.79 16.21 -13.52
CA GLN A 385 -3.20 17.21 -14.52
C GLN A 385 -4.02 18.36 -13.90
N GLN A 386 -4.88 18.05 -12.93
CA GLN A 386 -5.63 19.06 -12.18
C GLN A 386 -4.70 19.92 -11.32
N ALA A 387 -3.73 19.31 -10.63
CA ALA A 387 -2.77 19.99 -9.76
C ALA A 387 -1.85 20.94 -10.55
N GLU A 388 -1.32 20.49 -11.68
CA GLU A 388 -0.47 21.31 -12.56
C GLU A 388 -1.24 22.50 -13.14
N ARG A 389 -2.50 22.31 -13.55
CA ARG A 389 -3.37 23.40 -14.00
C ARG A 389 -3.66 24.42 -12.89
N LEU A 390 -3.92 23.96 -11.67
CA LEU A 390 -4.18 24.83 -10.53
C LEU A 390 -2.93 25.59 -10.08
N LEU A 391 -1.76 24.94 -10.09
CA LEU A 391 -0.47 25.58 -9.83
C LEU A 391 -0.13 26.65 -10.88
N LYS A 392 -0.40 26.39 -12.17
CA LYS A 392 -0.19 27.40 -13.21
C LYS A 392 -1.09 28.62 -12.95
N ARG A 393 -2.39 28.39 -12.74
CA ARG A 393 -3.37 29.44 -12.45
C ARG A 393 -3.12 30.21 -11.14
N SER A 394 -2.45 29.60 -10.15
CA SER A 394 -2.06 30.31 -8.92
C SER A 394 -0.76 31.13 -9.08
N LYS A 395 0.02 30.85 -10.12
CA LYS A 395 1.24 31.61 -10.49
C LYS A 395 0.97 32.69 -11.54
N GLU A 396 -0.09 32.52 -12.35
CA GLU A 396 -0.61 33.56 -13.24
C GLU A 396 -1.25 34.70 -12.43
N GLU A 397 -0.81 35.94 -12.68
CA GLU A 397 -1.41 37.12 -12.04
C GLU A 397 -2.85 37.32 -12.53
N ASP A 398 -3.81 37.55 -11.62
CA ASP A 398 -5.19 37.82 -12.03
C ASP A 398 -5.28 39.21 -12.66
N TYR A 399 -5.20 39.28 -14.00
CA TYR A 399 -5.15 40.52 -14.77
C TYR A 399 -6.30 41.50 -14.48
N TYR A 400 -7.48 41.00 -14.09
CA TYR A 400 -8.59 41.85 -13.68
C TYR A 400 -8.31 42.56 -12.34
N LYS A 401 -7.62 41.89 -11.40
CA LYS A 401 -7.16 42.51 -10.14
C LYS A 401 -6.01 43.48 -10.40
N VAL A 402 -5.07 43.14 -11.29
CA VAL A 402 -3.97 44.03 -11.68
C VAL A 402 -4.49 45.34 -12.27
N LEU A 403 -5.48 45.26 -13.18
CA LEU A 403 -6.15 46.46 -13.72
C LEU A 403 -7.22 47.06 -12.79
N GLN A 404 -7.48 46.48 -11.62
CA GLN A 404 -8.49 46.95 -10.65
C GLN A 404 -9.90 47.12 -11.27
N VAL A 405 -10.34 46.14 -12.08
CA VAL A 405 -11.63 46.13 -12.76
C VAL A 405 -12.41 44.84 -12.48
N SER A 406 -13.73 44.88 -12.66
CA SER A 406 -14.57 43.68 -12.61
C SER A 406 -14.23 42.73 -13.77
N ARG A 407 -14.42 41.41 -13.58
CA ARG A 407 -14.41 40.44 -14.68
C ARG A 407 -15.48 40.75 -15.74
N SER A 408 -16.57 41.40 -15.34
CA SER A 408 -17.63 41.89 -16.22
C SER A 408 -17.34 43.26 -16.88
N ALA A 409 -16.12 43.80 -16.76
CA ALA A 409 -15.80 45.11 -17.30
C ALA A 409 -15.84 45.13 -18.83
N SER A 410 -16.36 46.22 -19.38
CA SER A 410 -16.32 46.51 -20.81
C SER A 410 -14.90 46.87 -21.27
N SER A 411 -14.59 46.65 -22.55
CA SER A 411 -13.29 47.00 -23.14
C SER A 411 -12.95 48.50 -22.97
N ARG A 412 -13.98 49.36 -22.86
CA ARG A 412 -13.83 50.80 -22.54
C ARG A 412 -13.37 51.03 -21.09
N GLU A 413 -13.88 50.27 -20.13
CA GLU A 413 -13.46 50.36 -18.72
C GLU A 413 -12.05 49.79 -18.53
N ILE A 414 -11.74 48.67 -19.17
CA ILE A 414 -10.40 48.05 -19.21
C ILE A 414 -9.37 49.06 -19.74
N LYS A 415 -9.64 49.70 -20.88
CA LYS A 415 -8.78 50.75 -21.45
C LYS A 415 -8.66 51.99 -20.56
N LYS A 416 -9.75 52.41 -19.90
CA LYS A 416 -9.72 53.54 -18.96
C LYS A 416 -8.88 53.23 -17.71
N ALA A 417 -8.97 52.01 -17.20
CA ALA A 417 -8.19 51.56 -16.05
C ALA A 417 -6.71 51.43 -16.38
N TYR A 418 -6.36 50.87 -17.54
CA TYR A 418 -4.99 50.84 -18.05
C TYR A 418 -4.38 52.24 -18.12
N HIS A 419 -5.05 53.21 -18.77
CA HIS A 419 -4.53 54.59 -18.84
C HIS A 419 -4.36 55.25 -17.47
N ARG A 420 -5.24 54.97 -16.49
CA ARG A 420 -5.07 55.46 -15.11
C ARG A 420 -3.80 54.89 -14.47
N LEU A 421 -3.67 53.56 -14.47
CA LEU A 421 -2.60 52.85 -13.78
C LEU A 421 -1.24 53.00 -14.47
N ALA A 422 -1.20 53.10 -15.79
CA ALA A 422 0.01 53.39 -16.55
C ALA A 422 0.58 54.79 -16.26
N VAL A 423 -0.29 55.77 -15.96
CA VAL A 423 0.14 57.10 -15.50
C VAL A 423 0.53 57.09 -14.02
N GLU A 424 -0.17 56.30 -13.20
CA GLU A 424 0.10 56.17 -11.75
C GLU A 424 1.45 55.49 -11.48
N TYR A 425 1.75 54.37 -12.15
CA TYR A 425 3.00 53.61 -12.02
C TYR A 425 4.06 54.00 -13.05
N HIS A 426 3.97 55.19 -13.64
CA HIS A 426 5.00 55.65 -14.57
C HIS A 426 6.34 55.87 -13.84
N PRO A 427 7.48 55.33 -14.31
CA PRO A 427 8.76 55.47 -13.59
C PRO A 427 9.17 56.94 -13.41
N ASP A 428 8.91 57.82 -14.38
CA ASP A 428 9.22 59.26 -14.26
C ASP A 428 8.37 59.99 -13.20
N LYS A 429 7.22 59.43 -12.81
CA LYS A 429 6.37 59.97 -11.73
C LYS A 429 6.67 59.34 -10.37
N ASN A 430 7.48 58.29 -10.33
CA ASN A 430 7.86 57.55 -9.13
C ASN A 430 9.40 57.47 -9.03
N PRO A 431 10.13 58.62 -9.01
CA PRO A 431 11.59 58.62 -9.02
C PRO A 431 12.22 57.97 -7.78
N ASP A 432 11.49 57.92 -6.67
CA ASP A 432 11.93 57.33 -5.39
C ASP A 432 11.68 55.81 -5.30
N ASP A 433 10.82 55.23 -6.14
CA ASP A 433 10.51 53.78 -6.23
C ASP A 433 10.44 53.35 -7.70
N ARG A 434 11.53 53.57 -8.45
CA ARG A 434 11.57 53.28 -9.89
C ARG A 434 11.37 51.80 -10.20
N ASP A 435 12.02 50.93 -9.43
CA ASP A 435 11.96 49.47 -9.66
C ASP A 435 10.58 48.90 -9.33
N GLY A 436 9.96 49.35 -8.23
CA GLY A 436 8.60 48.96 -7.86
C GLY A 436 7.54 49.53 -8.80
N ALA A 437 7.74 50.74 -9.32
CA ALA A 437 6.90 51.31 -10.37
C ALA A 437 7.04 50.55 -11.71
N GLU A 438 8.27 50.24 -12.15
CA GLU A 438 8.51 49.49 -13.39
C GLU A 438 7.90 48.08 -13.34
N ALA A 439 8.01 47.38 -12.21
CA ALA A 439 7.38 46.07 -12.02
C ALA A 439 5.86 46.14 -12.13
N LYS A 440 5.21 47.10 -11.45
CA LYS A 440 3.75 47.31 -11.52
C LYS A 440 3.30 47.76 -12.91
N PHE A 441 4.09 48.61 -13.58
CA PHE A 441 3.82 49.06 -14.94
C PHE A 441 3.85 47.89 -15.94
N LYS A 442 4.83 46.99 -15.83
CA LYS A 442 4.89 45.75 -16.63
C LYS A 442 3.68 44.86 -16.41
N ALA A 443 3.30 44.59 -15.15
CA ALA A 443 2.10 43.82 -14.82
C ALA A 443 0.83 44.45 -15.43
N VAL A 444 0.65 45.77 -15.29
CA VAL A 444 -0.47 46.53 -15.86
C VAL A 444 -0.48 46.49 -17.40
N ALA A 445 0.69 46.52 -18.04
CA ALA A 445 0.80 46.40 -19.49
C ALA A 445 0.43 44.99 -19.99
N SER A 446 0.98 43.93 -19.37
CA SER A 446 0.63 42.53 -19.69
C SER A 446 -0.86 42.25 -19.46
N ALA A 447 -1.42 42.75 -18.36
CA ALA A 447 -2.84 42.64 -18.07
C ALA A 447 -3.72 43.33 -19.13
N TYR A 448 -3.31 44.50 -19.62
CA TYR A 448 -4.00 45.19 -20.70
C TYR A 448 -3.86 44.47 -22.06
N GLU A 449 -2.68 43.91 -22.37
CA GLU A 449 -2.45 43.17 -23.63
C GLU A 449 -3.38 41.95 -23.76
N VAL A 450 -3.63 41.25 -22.64
CA VAL A 450 -4.52 40.08 -22.60
C VAL A 450 -6.00 40.48 -22.57
N LEU A 451 -6.37 41.49 -21.76
CA LEU A 451 -7.78 41.83 -21.53
C LEU A 451 -8.37 42.84 -22.54
N SER A 452 -7.55 43.48 -23.38
CA SER A 452 -8.03 44.40 -24.43
C SER A 452 -8.34 43.73 -25.76
N ASP A 453 -7.82 42.53 -25.98
CA ASP A 453 -8.09 41.66 -27.12
C ASP A 453 -9.17 40.64 -26.74
N GLU A 454 -10.27 40.58 -27.50
CA GLU A 454 -11.42 39.75 -27.13
C GLU A 454 -11.12 38.24 -27.23
N ASP A 455 -10.30 37.81 -28.20
CA ASP A 455 -9.92 36.41 -28.38
C ASP A 455 -8.96 35.95 -27.27
N LYS A 456 -7.97 36.78 -26.90
CA LYS A 456 -7.09 36.53 -25.74
C LYS A 456 -7.89 36.51 -24.43
N ARG A 457 -8.84 37.45 -24.26
CA ARG A 457 -9.70 37.52 -23.08
C ARG A 457 -10.58 36.28 -22.94
N VAL A 458 -11.24 35.83 -24.01
CA VAL A 458 -12.06 34.61 -23.99
C VAL A 458 -11.22 33.39 -23.62
N LYS A 459 -10.00 33.25 -24.15
CA LYS A 459 -9.08 32.17 -23.79
C LYS A 459 -8.63 32.24 -22.33
N TYR A 460 -8.28 33.43 -21.85
CA TYR A 460 -7.93 33.67 -20.44
C TYR A 460 -9.08 33.32 -19.49
N ASP A 461 -10.31 33.75 -19.81
CA ASP A 461 -11.50 33.43 -19.01
C ASP A 461 -11.92 31.95 -19.09
N ALA A 462 -11.59 31.26 -20.20
CA ALA A 462 -11.72 29.81 -20.34
C ALA A 462 -10.62 29.01 -19.60
N GLY A 463 -9.55 29.68 -19.15
CA GLY A 463 -8.38 29.03 -18.55
C GLY A 463 -7.48 28.31 -19.55
N GLU A 464 -7.50 28.74 -20.82
CA GLU A 464 -6.59 28.27 -21.87
C GLU A 464 -5.23 28.97 -21.80
N ASP A 465 -4.21 28.34 -22.39
CA ASP A 465 -2.85 28.87 -22.37
C ASP A 465 -2.66 30.01 -23.39
N ILE A 466 -2.86 31.24 -22.91
CA ILE A 466 -2.60 32.49 -23.63
C ILE A 466 -1.10 32.86 -23.71
N THR A 467 -0.22 32.21 -22.96
CA THR A 467 1.24 32.47 -22.99
C THR A 467 2.02 31.49 -23.87
N ALA A 468 1.37 30.43 -24.35
CA ALA A 468 1.89 29.54 -25.37
C ALA A 468 1.98 30.24 -26.74
N ASN A 469 3.13 30.82 -27.05
CA ASN A 469 3.35 31.61 -28.27
C ASN A 469 3.10 30.76 -29.55
N PRO A 470 2.15 31.11 -30.44
CA PRO A 470 1.81 30.28 -31.61
C PRO A 470 2.94 30.14 -32.65
N GLU A 471 3.98 30.98 -32.60
CA GLU A 471 5.04 31.03 -33.62
C GLU A 471 6.03 29.85 -33.59
N GLN A 472 6.01 28.98 -32.57
CA GLN A 472 6.96 27.85 -32.50
C GLN A 472 6.46 26.54 -33.11
N GLN A 473 5.23 26.47 -33.65
CA GLN A 473 4.69 25.25 -34.27
C GLN A 473 4.39 25.35 -35.78
N GLN A 474 5.12 26.22 -36.50
CA GLN A 474 5.02 26.32 -37.97
C GLN A 474 6.39 26.38 -38.68
N GLN A 475 7.37 25.57 -38.25
CA GLN A 475 8.57 25.32 -39.09
C GLN A 475 8.31 24.24 -40.12
N GLY A 476 7.96 24.65 -41.34
CA GLY A 476 7.78 23.73 -42.47
C GLY A 476 7.31 24.40 -43.76
N GLY A 477 8.22 24.96 -44.56
CA GLY A 477 8.00 25.18 -46.00
C GLY A 477 7.92 26.63 -46.50
N GLY A 478 9.09 27.26 -46.68
CA GLY A 478 9.46 28.18 -47.78
C GLY A 478 8.48 29.23 -48.33
N GLY A 479 8.84 30.52 -48.22
CA GLY A 479 8.25 31.60 -49.00
C GLY A 479 8.77 32.98 -48.59
N TRP A 480 9.77 33.52 -49.29
CA TRP A 480 10.32 34.85 -49.02
C TRP A 480 9.39 35.96 -49.52
N MET A 481 9.01 36.90 -48.64
CA MET A 481 8.67 38.30 -49.00
C MET A 481 8.89 39.20 -47.77
N HIS A 482 9.61 40.30 -47.97
CA HIS A 482 9.99 41.25 -46.90
C HIS A 482 8.78 41.97 -46.30
N HIS A 483 8.78 42.20 -44.98
CA HIS A 483 8.50 43.54 -44.44
C HIS A 483 9.07 43.75 -43.02
N GLY A 484 9.84 44.85 -42.89
CA GLY A 484 10.03 45.69 -41.70
C GLY A 484 10.09 45.06 -40.29
N ASN A 485 11.31 44.95 -39.75
CA ASN A 485 11.55 44.92 -38.31
C ASN A 485 10.92 46.15 -37.61
N GLN A 486 10.02 45.97 -36.65
CA GLN A 486 9.55 47.03 -35.76
C GLN A 486 9.85 46.68 -34.30
N HIS A 487 11.02 47.12 -33.84
CA HIS A 487 11.21 47.40 -32.42
C HIS A 487 10.18 48.45 -31.99
N VAL A 488 9.42 48.16 -30.93
CA VAL A 488 8.56 49.14 -30.29
C VAL A 488 9.42 50.12 -29.49
N HIS A 489 9.95 51.14 -30.17
CA HIS A 489 10.52 52.32 -29.52
C HIS A 489 9.38 53.17 -28.97
N VAL A 490 9.14 53.06 -27.65
CA VAL A 490 8.27 54.01 -26.94
C VAL A 490 9.05 55.32 -26.80
N HIS A 491 8.71 56.31 -27.61
CA HIS A 491 9.29 57.65 -27.52
C HIS A 491 8.61 58.43 -26.40
N PHE A 492 9.40 58.93 -25.46
CA PHE A 492 8.98 59.95 -24.51
C PHE A 492 9.07 61.35 -25.13
N GLN A 493 8.02 62.14 -24.92
CA GLN A 493 7.93 63.59 -25.12
C GLN A 493 7.18 64.21 -23.94
#